data_AF-A0A2B7Y7R7-F1
#
_entry.id   AF-A0A2B7Y7R7-F1
#
_cell.length_a   1.000
_cell.length_b   1.000
_cell.length_c   1.000
_cell.angle_alpha   90.00
_cell.angle_beta   90.00
_cell.angle_gamma   90.00
#
_symmetry.space_group_name_H-M   'P 1'
#
loop_
_entity.id
_entity.type
_entity.pdbx_description
1 polymer ?
#
loop_
_entity_poly.entity_id
_entity_poly.type
_entity_poly.pdbx_seq_one_letter_code
_entity_poly.pdbx_strand_id
1 'polypeptide(L)'
;MPDVVTKDDMEFYSTCTKIDGMFGPDHNLTGPFEVPNVKTITSRFNAGYLMPKLKGSDRVDDGVTSISMPDLEEVGGWVLMAYLDNLTSVSFPKLRSVGVDVAIINNLELKKLSLPALENVTKGIFLDGSFDEIHLPNLKHTAYLKVESTGNIDCRALGKTLSAQVTFHPEIDVVSKPKEAFTCWTRNENNRYNSSDPASTTSANGTTSGNPADPSDTSKPSGGVAVRAEYMTALFGLIAVAAFEVLVM
;
A
#
# COMPACT_ATOMS: atom_id res chain seq x y z
N MET A 1 1.10 27.93 -0.36
CA MET A 1 0.59 27.46 0.95
C MET A 1 -0.14 26.17 0.68
N PRO A 2 -0.06 25.15 1.55
CA PRO A 2 -0.91 23.99 1.38
C PRO A 2 -2.37 24.45 1.48
N ASP A 3 -3.23 24.06 0.53
CA ASP A 3 -4.68 24.25 0.65
C ASP A 3 -5.15 23.18 1.63
N VAL A 4 -5.06 23.54 2.91
CA VAL A 4 -5.45 22.67 4.00
C VAL A 4 -6.97 22.78 4.15
N VAL A 5 -7.69 21.70 3.89
CA VAL A 5 -9.15 21.74 3.76
C VAL A 5 -9.81 21.47 5.10
N THR A 6 -10.46 22.49 5.65
CA THR A 6 -11.28 22.35 6.86
C THR A 6 -12.69 21.86 6.51
N LYS A 7 -13.54 21.65 7.54
CA LYS A 7 -14.95 21.28 7.30
C LYS A 7 -15.71 22.31 6.49
N ASP A 8 -15.45 23.59 6.74
CA ASP A 8 -16.18 24.69 6.11
C ASP A 8 -15.74 24.88 4.65
N ASP A 9 -14.51 24.48 4.31
CA ASP A 9 -13.99 24.57 2.95
C ASP A 9 -14.51 23.45 2.03
N MET A 10 -14.96 22.32 2.58
CA MET A 10 -15.42 21.18 1.79
C MET A 10 -16.61 21.54 0.89
N GLU A 11 -17.53 22.38 1.37
CA GLU A 11 -18.68 22.84 0.57
C GLU A 11 -18.21 23.68 -0.62
N PHE A 12 -17.23 24.57 -0.42
CA PHE A 12 -16.63 25.36 -1.48
C PHE A 12 -15.93 24.47 -2.53
N TYR A 13 -15.05 23.56 -2.10
CA TYR A 13 -14.32 22.68 -3.01
C TYR A 13 -15.23 21.70 -3.76
N SER A 14 -16.38 21.35 -3.18
CA SER A 14 -17.41 20.53 -3.85
C SER A 14 -18.06 21.25 -5.05
N THR A 15 -17.85 22.57 -5.20
CA THR A 15 -18.27 23.30 -6.40
C THR A 15 -17.21 23.30 -7.51
N CYS A 16 -15.97 22.94 -7.17
CA CYS A 16 -14.85 22.88 -8.11
C CYS A 16 -14.83 21.55 -8.86
N THR A 17 -14.52 21.61 -10.16
CA THR A 17 -14.25 20.39 -10.95
C THR A 17 -12.77 20.06 -11.05
N LYS A 18 -11.91 21.05 -10.78
CA LYS A 18 -10.46 20.96 -10.87
C LYS A 18 -9.86 21.74 -9.71
N ILE A 19 -8.86 21.16 -9.05
CA ILE A 19 -8.09 21.79 -7.99
C ILE A 19 -6.65 21.95 -8.46
N ASP A 20 -6.16 23.18 -8.42
CA ASP A 20 -4.80 23.52 -8.78
C ASP A 20 -3.93 23.63 -7.54
N GLY A 21 -3.12 22.60 -7.27
CA GLY A 21 -2.25 22.57 -6.10
C GLY A 21 -2.33 21.28 -5.31
N MET A 22 -1.71 21.32 -4.13
CA MET A 22 -1.79 20.22 -3.17
C MET A 22 -3.12 20.28 -2.45
N PHE A 23 -3.83 19.16 -2.36
CA PHE A 23 -5.15 19.06 -1.79
C PHE A 23 -5.21 17.97 -0.71
N GLY A 24 -5.96 18.21 0.36
CA GLY A 24 -6.07 17.25 1.44
C GLY A 24 -6.72 17.80 2.70
N PRO A 25 -7.16 16.92 3.62
CA PRO A 25 -7.76 17.33 4.88
C PRO A 25 -6.76 18.10 5.77
N ASP A 26 -7.29 19.03 6.57
CA ASP A 26 -6.54 19.62 7.68
C ASP A 26 -6.15 18.59 8.74
N HIS A 27 -4.97 18.77 9.33
CA HIS A 27 -4.49 17.88 10.40
C HIS A 27 -5.38 17.92 11.66
N ASN A 28 -6.15 18.99 11.85
CA ASN A 28 -7.15 19.12 12.91
C ASN A 28 -8.55 18.63 12.48
N LEU A 29 -8.71 18.21 11.22
CA LEU A 29 -9.97 17.65 10.75
C LEU A 29 -10.24 16.33 11.47
N THR A 30 -11.45 16.22 12.02
CA THR A 30 -11.95 14.99 12.64
C THR A 30 -13.22 14.50 11.94
N GLY A 31 -13.32 13.19 11.73
CA GLY A 31 -14.47 12.57 11.07
C GLY A 31 -14.29 12.44 9.55
N PRO A 32 -15.39 12.40 8.78
CA PRO A 32 -15.34 12.14 7.35
C PRO A 32 -14.80 13.35 6.56
N PHE A 33 -13.98 13.07 5.54
CA PHE A 33 -13.57 14.01 4.51
C PHE A 33 -14.24 13.61 3.19
N GLU A 34 -15.19 14.42 2.72
CA GLU A 34 -15.97 14.13 1.52
C GLU A 34 -16.02 15.35 0.60
N VAL A 35 -15.47 15.20 -0.60
CA VAL A 35 -15.43 16.27 -1.60
C VAL A 35 -15.89 15.72 -2.96
N PRO A 36 -17.20 15.78 -3.27
CA PRO A 36 -17.73 15.44 -4.59
C PRO A 36 -17.33 16.45 -5.68
N ASN A 37 -17.68 16.14 -6.93
CA ASN A 37 -17.54 16.98 -8.13
C ASN A 37 -16.10 17.30 -8.60
N VAL A 38 -15.11 17.23 -7.71
CA VAL A 38 -13.70 17.38 -8.08
C VAL A 38 -13.26 16.18 -8.91
N LYS A 39 -12.90 16.42 -10.17
CA LYS A 39 -12.44 15.40 -11.12
C LYS A 39 -10.93 15.33 -11.24
N THR A 40 -10.25 16.45 -11.06
CA THR A 40 -8.80 16.53 -11.25
C THR A 40 -8.14 17.31 -10.13
N ILE A 41 -7.08 16.75 -9.57
CA ILE A 41 -6.11 17.47 -8.73
C ILE A 41 -4.82 17.55 -9.54
N THR A 42 -4.37 18.75 -9.93
CA THR A 42 -3.23 18.86 -10.85
C THR A 42 -1.88 18.58 -10.22
N SER A 43 -1.78 18.74 -8.89
CA SER A 43 -0.59 18.36 -8.13
C SER A 43 -0.92 17.14 -7.27
N ARG A 44 -0.88 17.24 -5.94
CA ARG A 44 -0.80 16.06 -5.06
C ARG A 44 -2.01 15.98 -4.15
N PHE A 45 -2.45 14.76 -3.83
CA PHE A 45 -3.39 14.53 -2.73
C PHE A 45 -2.61 14.02 -1.51
N ASN A 46 -2.72 14.70 -0.37
CA ASN A 46 -2.03 14.31 0.86
C ASN A 46 -3.02 14.27 2.03
N ALA A 47 -3.05 13.17 2.77
CA ALA A 47 -3.68 13.09 4.08
C ALA A 47 -2.70 12.46 5.08
N GLY A 48 -2.52 13.08 6.25
CA GLY A 48 -1.53 12.64 7.22
C GLY A 48 -0.11 13.07 6.86
N TYR A 49 0.87 12.29 7.31
CA TYR A 49 2.27 12.70 7.34
C TYR A 49 3.15 11.74 6.57
N LEU A 50 4.24 12.25 6.01
CA LEU A 50 5.16 11.37 5.30
C LEU A 50 5.96 10.44 6.23
N MET A 51 6.17 10.87 7.48
CA MET A 51 7.02 10.17 8.43
C MET A 51 6.30 9.79 9.73
N PRO A 52 6.74 8.72 10.41
CA PRO A 52 6.20 8.36 11.72
C PRO A 52 6.33 9.49 12.73
N LYS A 53 5.43 9.51 13.72
CA LYS A 53 5.58 10.41 14.87
C LYS A 53 6.86 10.05 15.64
N LEU A 54 7.76 11.02 15.78
CA LEU A 54 8.94 10.84 16.64
C LEU A 54 8.54 11.00 18.11
N LYS A 55 9.19 10.22 18.99
CA LYS A 55 8.97 10.31 20.43
C LYS A 55 9.27 11.73 20.93
N GLY A 56 8.30 12.33 21.62
CA GLY A 56 8.41 13.71 22.14
C GLY A 56 8.00 14.79 21.13
N SER A 57 7.54 14.41 19.94
CA SER A 57 6.94 15.36 18.99
C SER A 57 5.59 15.88 19.51
N ASP A 58 5.37 17.18 19.31
CA ASP A 58 4.12 17.91 19.51
C ASP A 58 3.16 17.79 18.32
N ARG A 59 3.50 16.98 17.30
CA ARG A 59 2.67 16.75 16.12
C ARG A 59 1.26 16.31 16.52
N VAL A 60 0.25 16.96 15.95
CA VAL A 60 -1.16 16.57 16.09
C VAL A 60 -1.43 15.40 15.15
N ASP A 61 -2.12 14.38 15.65
CA ASP A 61 -2.52 13.22 14.85
C ASP A 61 -3.85 13.50 14.16
N ASP A 62 -3.93 13.19 12.87
CA ASP A 62 -5.10 13.46 12.05
C ASP A 62 -6.28 12.59 12.50
N GLY A 63 -7.43 13.23 12.76
CA GLY A 63 -8.63 12.55 13.23
C GLY A 63 -9.59 12.12 12.13
N VAL A 64 -9.15 12.12 10.87
CA VAL A 64 -9.98 11.73 9.73
C VAL A 64 -10.34 10.25 9.79
N THR A 65 -11.62 9.92 9.59
CA THR A 65 -12.15 8.55 9.71
C THR A 65 -12.45 7.90 8.37
N SER A 66 -12.74 8.71 7.35
CA SER A 66 -12.98 8.29 5.98
C SER A 66 -12.56 9.39 5.01
N ILE A 67 -12.11 9.00 3.82
CA ILE A 67 -11.72 9.90 2.74
C ILE A 67 -12.48 9.50 1.47
N SER A 68 -13.28 10.42 0.92
CA SER A 68 -14.11 10.17 -0.26
C SER A 68 -14.03 11.32 -1.26
N MET A 69 -13.68 11.00 -2.50
CA MET A 69 -13.78 11.91 -3.64
C MET A 69 -14.42 11.12 -4.81
N PRO A 70 -15.76 11.01 -4.84
CA PRO A 70 -16.47 10.06 -5.71
C PRO A 70 -16.33 10.37 -7.21
N ASP A 71 -15.98 11.60 -7.55
CA ASP A 71 -15.82 12.07 -8.93
C ASP A 71 -14.36 12.22 -9.36
N LEU A 72 -13.40 11.96 -8.47
CA LEU A 72 -11.98 12.12 -8.76
C LEU A 72 -11.54 11.09 -9.80
N GLU A 73 -11.02 11.58 -10.93
CA GLU A 73 -10.57 10.78 -12.07
C GLU A 73 -9.04 10.81 -12.21
N GLU A 74 -8.39 11.92 -11.85
CA GLU A 74 -6.95 12.12 -12.07
C GLU A 74 -6.28 12.90 -10.94
N VAL A 75 -5.09 12.44 -10.55
CA VAL A 75 -4.15 13.19 -9.71
C VAL A 75 -2.83 13.32 -10.48
N GLY A 76 -2.42 14.55 -10.82
CA GLY A 76 -1.23 14.79 -11.65
C GLY A 76 0.09 14.47 -10.94
N GLY A 77 0.10 14.53 -9.62
CA GLY A 77 1.22 14.23 -8.74
C GLY A 77 1.08 12.86 -8.08
N TRP A 78 1.35 12.82 -6.78
CA TRP A 78 1.19 11.62 -5.96
C TRP A 78 -0.06 11.67 -5.08
N VAL A 79 -0.46 10.49 -4.61
CA VAL A 79 -1.46 10.30 -3.57
C VAL A 79 -0.75 9.74 -2.34
N LEU A 80 -0.79 10.47 -1.23
CA LEU A 80 -0.26 10.05 0.07
C LEU A 80 -1.40 9.98 1.09
N MET A 81 -1.54 8.85 1.76
CA MET A 81 -2.41 8.68 2.93
C MET A 81 -1.64 7.91 3.99
N ALA A 82 -1.14 8.59 5.01
CA ALA A 82 -0.16 7.98 5.90
C ALA A 82 -0.31 8.37 7.38
N TYR A 83 -0.18 7.37 8.26
CA TYR A 83 -0.30 7.52 9.71
C TYR A 83 -1.65 8.11 10.16
N LEU A 84 -2.74 7.65 9.54
CA LEU A 84 -4.11 8.02 9.87
C LEU A 84 -4.73 6.91 10.72
N ASP A 85 -4.49 6.96 12.03
CA ASP A 85 -4.83 5.88 12.97
C ASP A 85 -6.33 5.57 13.01
N ASN A 86 -7.19 6.54 12.70
CA ASN A 86 -8.65 6.38 12.70
C ASN A 86 -9.25 6.11 11.31
N LEU A 87 -8.45 6.06 10.25
CA LEU A 87 -8.95 5.91 8.89
C LEU A 87 -9.44 4.48 8.65
N THR A 88 -10.74 4.34 8.39
CA THR A 88 -11.40 3.05 8.17
C THR A 88 -11.78 2.80 6.71
N SER A 89 -11.91 3.86 5.90
CA SER A 89 -12.33 3.74 4.50
C SER A 89 -11.77 4.84 3.60
N VAL A 90 -11.44 4.45 2.37
CA VAL A 90 -11.04 5.34 1.27
C VAL A 90 -11.88 5.01 0.05
N SER A 91 -12.45 6.03 -0.61
CA SER A 91 -13.32 5.86 -1.76
C SER A 91 -12.97 6.82 -2.90
N PHE A 92 -12.23 6.30 -3.89
CA PHE A 92 -11.96 6.96 -5.16
C PHE A 92 -12.41 6.08 -6.34
N PRO A 93 -13.72 5.85 -6.50
CA PRO A 93 -14.25 4.84 -7.42
C PRO A 93 -13.98 5.15 -8.91
N LYS A 94 -13.75 6.42 -9.25
CA LYS A 94 -13.48 6.87 -10.62
C LYS A 94 -12.01 7.20 -10.88
N LEU A 95 -11.13 7.07 -9.88
CA LEU A 95 -9.72 7.45 -10.03
C LEU A 95 -9.07 6.50 -11.03
N ARG A 96 -8.64 7.03 -12.17
CA ARG A 96 -8.06 6.29 -13.27
C ARG A 96 -6.54 6.42 -13.35
N SER A 97 -6.01 7.58 -13.02
CA SER A 97 -4.57 7.84 -13.16
C SER A 97 -3.97 8.67 -12.04
N VAL A 98 -2.77 8.27 -11.63
CA VAL A 98 -1.90 9.02 -10.72
C VAL A 98 -0.56 9.26 -11.41
N GLY A 99 -0.17 10.52 -11.55
CA GLY A 99 0.97 10.92 -12.37
C GLY A 99 2.33 10.57 -11.78
N VAL A 100 2.41 10.26 -10.49
CA VAL A 100 3.65 9.88 -9.80
C VAL A 100 3.45 8.59 -8.99
N ASP A 101 3.27 8.69 -7.67
CA ASP A 101 3.20 7.55 -6.75
C ASP A 101 1.87 7.47 -6.01
N VAL A 102 1.48 6.26 -5.60
CA VAL A 102 0.44 6.04 -4.59
C VAL A 102 1.08 5.43 -3.36
N ALA A 103 1.00 6.11 -2.23
CA ALA A 103 1.52 5.65 -0.95
C ALA A 103 0.40 5.63 0.09
N ILE A 104 0.10 4.45 0.62
CA ILE A 104 -0.87 4.24 1.69
C ILE A 104 -0.15 3.50 2.81
N ILE A 105 0.18 4.22 3.88
CA ILE A 105 1.19 3.78 4.86
C ILE A 105 0.63 3.85 6.27
N ASN A 106 0.72 2.74 6.99
CA ASN A 106 0.45 2.65 8.43
C ASN A 106 -0.91 3.24 8.85
N ASN A 107 -1.97 2.95 8.09
CA ASN A 107 -3.36 3.25 8.45
C ASN A 107 -3.95 1.98 9.09
N LEU A 108 -3.81 1.83 10.40
CA LEU A 108 -4.00 0.55 11.09
C LEU A 108 -5.43 0.00 10.98
N GLU A 109 -6.43 0.89 10.93
CA GLU A 109 -7.84 0.53 10.84
C GLU A 109 -8.34 0.34 9.39
N LEU A 110 -7.53 0.71 8.38
CA LEU A 110 -7.87 0.53 6.98
C LEU A 110 -7.57 -0.91 6.55
N LYS A 111 -8.54 -1.81 6.75
CA LYS A 111 -8.39 -3.23 6.42
C LYS A 111 -8.56 -3.54 4.94
N LYS A 112 -9.26 -2.69 4.19
CA LYS A 112 -9.57 -2.93 2.77
C LYS A 112 -9.24 -1.72 1.93
N LEU A 113 -8.63 -1.96 0.78
CA LEU A 113 -8.37 -0.93 -0.23
C LEU A 113 -8.94 -1.40 -1.58
N SER A 114 -9.79 -0.56 -2.19
CA SER A 114 -10.34 -0.81 -3.51
C SER A 114 -10.25 0.47 -4.34
N LEU A 115 -9.54 0.39 -5.47
CA LEU A 115 -9.45 1.47 -6.46
C LEU A 115 -9.88 0.89 -7.82
N PRO A 116 -11.20 0.70 -8.02
CA PRO A 116 -11.71 -0.15 -9.09
C PRO A 116 -11.47 0.42 -10.48
N ALA A 117 -11.35 1.74 -10.64
CA ALA A 117 -11.09 2.38 -11.92
C ALA A 117 -9.59 2.66 -12.18
N LEU A 118 -8.69 2.39 -11.22
CA LEU A 118 -7.29 2.79 -11.35
C LEU A 118 -6.62 1.96 -12.44
N GLU A 119 -6.14 2.64 -13.49
CA GLU A 119 -5.50 2.03 -14.65
C GLU A 119 -3.99 2.24 -14.66
N ASN A 120 -3.54 3.45 -14.29
CA ASN A 120 -2.15 3.86 -14.44
C ASN A 120 -1.63 4.60 -13.22
N VAL A 121 -0.48 4.16 -12.72
CA VAL A 121 0.36 4.94 -11.80
C VAL A 121 1.72 5.04 -12.47
N THR A 122 2.22 6.25 -12.74
CA THR A 122 3.42 6.38 -13.57
C THR A 122 4.65 5.74 -12.91
N LYS A 123 4.81 5.93 -11.60
CA LYS A 123 5.90 5.36 -10.82
C LYS A 123 5.39 4.18 -9.98
N GLY A 124 5.33 4.29 -8.66
CA GLY A 124 5.16 3.18 -7.76
C GLY A 124 3.84 3.19 -7.02
N ILE A 125 3.42 2.00 -6.62
CA ILE A 125 2.39 1.82 -5.59
C ILE A 125 3.06 1.20 -4.37
N PHE A 126 3.00 1.88 -3.23
CA PHE A 126 3.50 1.40 -1.95
C PHE A 126 2.37 1.32 -0.93
N LEU A 127 2.06 0.11 -0.49
CA LEU A 127 0.99 -0.19 0.46
C LEU A 127 1.61 -0.86 1.68
N ASP A 128 1.59 -0.17 2.81
CA ASP A 128 2.07 -0.66 4.09
C ASP A 128 0.96 -0.52 5.14
N GLY A 129 0.57 -1.62 5.78
CA GLY A 129 -0.47 -1.57 6.81
C GLY A 129 -1.00 -2.92 7.27
N SER A 130 -2.28 -2.93 7.66
CA SER A 130 -2.99 -4.12 8.17
C SER A 130 -4.06 -4.60 7.18
N PHE A 131 -3.73 -4.64 5.90
CA PHE A 131 -4.69 -5.01 4.84
C PHE A 131 -5.09 -6.48 4.93
N ASP A 132 -6.40 -6.71 4.90
CA ASP A 132 -7.04 -8.01 4.66
C ASP A 132 -7.38 -8.18 3.17
N GLU A 133 -7.62 -7.08 2.44
CA GLU A 133 -8.04 -7.11 1.04
C GLU A 133 -7.49 -5.89 0.26
N ILE A 134 -6.90 -6.14 -0.90
CA ILE A 134 -6.51 -5.12 -1.88
C ILE A 134 -7.13 -5.50 -3.23
N HIS A 135 -7.88 -4.58 -3.83
CA HIS A 135 -8.59 -4.81 -5.08
C HIS A 135 -8.27 -3.71 -6.11
N LEU A 136 -7.51 -4.08 -7.14
CA LEU A 136 -7.05 -3.20 -8.23
C LEU A 136 -7.34 -3.83 -9.61
N PRO A 137 -8.61 -4.13 -9.91
CA PRO A 137 -9.01 -4.98 -11.04
C PRO A 137 -8.71 -4.38 -12.42
N ASN A 138 -8.50 -3.07 -12.52
CA ASN A 138 -8.23 -2.38 -13.79
C ASN A 138 -6.80 -1.84 -13.88
N LEU A 139 -5.94 -2.08 -12.89
CA LEU A 139 -4.55 -1.62 -12.92
C LEU A 139 -3.82 -2.29 -14.09
N LYS A 140 -3.25 -1.49 -14.98
CA LYS A 140 -2.56 -1.95 -16.20
C LYS A 140 -1.09 -1.61 -16.18
N HIS A 141 -0.72 -0.45 -15.63
CA HIS A 141 0.63 0.08 -15.72
C HIS A 141 1.09 0.69 -14.40
N THR A 142 2.29 0.29 -13.97
CA THR A 142 3.05 0.88 -12.85
C THR A 142 4.51 0.51 -12.99
N ALA A 143 5.45 1.31 -12.51
CA ALA A 143 6.87 0.95 -12.50
C ALA A 143 7.13 -0.19 -11.51
N TYR A 144 6.54 -0.10 -10.32
CA TYR A 144 6.56 -1.17 -9.32
C TYR A 144 5.29 -1.15 -8.46
N LEU A 145 5.05 -2.26 -7.77
CA LEU A 145 4.04 -2.36 -6.71
C LEU A 145 4.66 -3.10 -5.52
N LYS A 146 4.53 -2.55 -4.33
CA LYS A 146 5.05 -3.17 -3.11
C LYS A 146 3.99 -3.15 -2.03
N VAL A 147 3.70 -4.33 -1.49
CA VAL A 147 2.75 -4.54 -0.40
C VAL A 147 3.49 -5.10 0.81
N GLU A 148 3.36 -4.43 1.94
CA GLU A 148 3.75 -4.93 3.26
C GLU A 148 2.49 -4.97 4.12
N SER A 149 1.98 -6.18 4.42
CA SER A 149 0.78 -6.31 5.23
C SER A 149 1.02 -7.16 6.47
N THR A 150 0.47 -6.67 7.58
CA THR A 150 0.32 -7.41 8.84
C THR A 150 -1.10 -7.97 9.05
N GLY A 151 -2.02 -7.67 8.12
CA GLY A 151 -3.38 -8.22 8.10
C GLY A 151 -3.44 -9.61 7.46
N ASN A 152 -4.65 -10.06 7.13
CA ASN A 152 -4.95 -11.41 6.67
C ASN A 152 -4.94 -11.57 5.14
N ILE A 153 -4.30 -10.65 4.41
CA ILE A 153 -4.25 -10.69 2.95
C ILE A 153 -3.59 -11.96 2.41
N ASP A 154 -4.16 -12.54 1.35
CA ASP A 154 -3.53 -13.61 0.57
C ASP A 154 -2.59 -12.99 -0.48
N CYS A 155 -1.32 -12.82 -0.10
CA CYS A 155 -0.29 -12.28 -0.96
C CYS A 155 0.01 -13.17 -2.16
N ARG A 156 -0.21 -14.50 -2.07
CA ARG A 156 0.01 -15.39 -3.22
C ARG A 156 -1.08 -15.25 -4.26
N ALA A 157 -2.34 -15.18 -3.84
CA ALA A 157 -3.46 -14.96 -4.73
C ALA A 157 -3.39 -13.57 -5.37
N LEU A 158 -3.17 -12.52 -4.57
CA LEU A 158 -2.97 -11.16 -5.08
C LEU A 158 -1.77 -11.10 -6.03
N GLY A 159 -0.66 -11.71 -5.61
CA GLY A 159 0.57 -11.98 -6.36
C GLY A 159 0.32 -12.38 -7.81
N LYS A 160 -0.35 -13.53 -7.96
CA LYS A 160 -0.65 -14.15 -9.25
C LYS A 160 -1.57 -13.29 -10.10
N THR A 161 -2.62 -12.72 -9.51
CA THR A 161 -3.59 -11.89 -10.24
C THR A 161 -2.93 -10.65 -10.82
N LEU A 162 -2.22 -9.88 -10.00
CA LEU A 162 -1.60 -8.63 -10.46
C LEU A 162 -0.42 -8.89 -11.40
N SER A 163 0.37 -9.95 -11.20
CA SER A 163 1.47 -10.27 -12.11
C SER A 163 1.00 -10.70 -13.50
N ALA A 164 -0.21 -11.26 -13.62
CA ALA A 164 -0.79 -11.62 -14.91
C ALA A 164 -1.46 -10.41 -15.60
N GLN A 165 -1.96 -9.44 -14.83
CA GLN A 165 -2.75 -8.32 -15.34
C GLN A 165 -1.92 -7.06 -15.61
N VAL A 166 -0.94 -6.78 -14.76
CA VAL A 166 -0.20 -5.51 -14.72
C VAL A 166 1.09 -5.63 -15.53
N THR A 167 1.30 -4.70 -16.44
CA THR A 167 2.60 -4.50 -17.09
C THR A 167 3.45 -3.58 -16.23
N PHE A 168 4.53 -4.13 -15.69
CA PHE A 168 5.49 -3.37 -14.89
C PHE A 168 6.57 -2.73 -15.75
N HIS A 169 6.88 -1.47 -15.48
CA HIS A 169 7.93 -0.71 -16.16
C HIS A 169 9.06 -0.35 -15.17
N PRO A 170 9.76 -1.34 -14.59
CA PRO A 170 10.72 -1.08 -13.52
C PRO A 170 11.84 -0.16 -14.02
N GLU A 171 12.14 0.87 -13.24
CA GLU A 171 13.26 1.74 -13.52
C GLU A 171 14.57 0.95 -13.42
N ILE A 172 15.38 0.97 -14.47
CA ILE A 172 16.67 0.29 -14.51
C ILE A 172 17.65 1.12 -13.68
N ASP A 173 18.06 0.61 -12.54
CA ASP A 173 19.18 1.21 -11.81
C ASP A 173 20.48 0.92 -12.57
N VAL A 174 21.31 1.95 -12.78
CA VAL A 174 22.54 1.90 -13.60
C VAL A 174 23.55 0.90 -13.03
N VAL A 175 23.33 0.44 -11.78
CA VAL A 175 24.10 -0.59 -11.09
C VAL A 175 23.33 -1.93 -11.04
N SER A 176 23.01 -2.48 -12.22
CA SER A 176 23.00 -3.93 -12.50
C SER A 176 21.94 -4.86 -11.86
N LYS A 177 20.79 -4.38 -11.37
CA LYS A 177 19.62 -5.26 -11.17
C LYS A 177 18.31 -4.55 -11.52
N PRO A 178 17.38 -5.19 -12.24
CA PRO A 178 16.02 -4.66 -12.33
C PRO A 178 15.44 -4.60 -10.91
N LYS A 179 14.89 -3.43 -10.53
CA LYS A 179 14.08 -3.33 -9.31
C LYS A 179 12.94 -4.35 -9.40
N GLU A 180 12.59 -4.96 -8.28
CA GLU A 180 11.51 -5.93 -8.21
C GLU A 180 10.20 -5.27 -8.66
N ALA A 181 9.59 -5.82 -9.71
CA ALA A 181 8.37 -5.28 -10.30
C ALA A 181 7.19 -5.35 -9.33
N PHE A 182 6.98 -6.51 -8.69
CA PHE A 182 5.96 -6.66 -7.65
C PHE A 182 6.44 -7.55 -6.49
N THR A 183 6.34 -7.02 -5.27
CA THR A 183 6.44 -7.82 -4.04
C THR A 183 5.23 -7.65 -3.13
N CYS A 184 4.87 -8.76 -2.49
CA CYS A 184 3.86 -8.80 -1.44
C CYS A 184 4.42 -9.58 -0.25
N TRP A 185 4.59 -8.89 0.86
CA TRP A 185 5.19 -9.41 2.07
C TRP A 185 4.17 -9.51 3.20
N THR A 186 4.22 -10.64 3.92
CA THR A 186 3.57 -10.83 5.22
C THR A 186 4.54 -11.49 6.21
N ARG A 187 4.17 -11.52 7.49
CA ARG A 187 4.92 -12.26 8.53
C ARG A 187 5.02 -13.75 8.24
N ASN A 188 4.01 -14.34 7.59
CA ASN A 188 4.02 -15.74 7.20
C ASN A 188 4.83 -15.92 5.91
N GLU A 189 5.98 -16.58 6.00
CA GLU A 189 6.88 -16.80 4.85
C GLU A 189 6.22 -17.59 3.73
N ASN A 190 5.29 -18.49 4.09
CA ASN A 190 4.51 -19.25 3.12
C ASN A 190 3.44 -18.40 2.43
N ASN A 191 3.21 -17.17 2.85
CA ASN A 191 2.28 -16.21 2.25
C ASN A 191 3.04 -14.93 1.83
N ARG A 192 4.17 -15.11 1.16
CA ARG A 192 4.91 -14.04 0.47
C ARG A 192 4.88 -14.29 -1.03
N TYR A 193 5.04 -13.23 -1.80
CA TYR A 193 5.10 -13.28 -3.26
C TYR A 193 6.14 -12.31 -3.79
N ASN A 194 6.91 -12.74 -4.79
CA ASN A 194 7.82 -11.90 -5.56
C ASN A 194 7.66 -12.27 -7.04
N SER A 195 7.30 -11.31 -7.89
CA SER A 195 7.09 -11.54 -9.32
C SER A 195 8.37 -11.94 -10.05
N SER A 196 9.54 -11.67 -9.48
CA SER A 196 10.85 -12.00 -10.04
C SER A 196 11.32 -13.40 -9.65
N ASP A 197 10.65 -14.07 -8.71
CA ASP A 197 10.98 -15.41 -8.24
C ASP A 197 10.26 -16.49 -9.07
N PRO A 198 10.99 -17.39 -9.77
CA PRO A 198 10.39 -18.47 -10.54
C PRO A 198 9.47 -19.37 -9.71
N ALA A 199 9.80 -19.63 -8.44
CA ALA A 199 9.01 -20.52 -7.58
C ALA A 199 7.66 -19.91 -7.18
N SER A 200 7.55 -18.58 -7.20
CA SER A 200 6.31 -17.84 -6.95
C SER A 200 5.32 -17.93 -8.11
N THR A 201 5.79 -18.23 -9.33
CA THR A 201 4.98 -18.34 -10.55
C THR A 201 4.48 -19.76 -10.84
N THR A 202 5.13 -20.80 -10.29
CA THR A 202 4.64 -22.17 -10.39
C THR A 202 3.42 -22.38 -9.51
N SER A 203 2.29 -22.75 -10.13
CA SER A 203 1.11 -23.24 -9.43
C SER A 203 1.50 -24.39 -8.51
N ALA A 204 1.46 -24.15 -7.20
CA ALA A 204 1.27 -25.22 -6.23
C ALA A 204 -0.13 -25.81 -6.42
N ASN A 205 -0.28 -26.61 -7.48
CA ASN A 205 -1.36 -27.58 -7.59
C ASN A 205 -0.84 -28.83 -6.90
N GLY A 206 -1.30 -29.07 -5.68
CA GLY A 206 -0.79 -30.13 -4.82
C GLY A 206 -1.72 -30.43 -3.66
N THR A 207 -3.00 -30.64 -3.97
CA THR A 207 -3.90 -31.40 -3.11
C THR A 207 -3.40 -32.85 -3.09
N THR A 208 -2.95 -33.35 -1.94
CA THR A 208 -3.05 -34.78 -1.63
C THR A 208 -3.57 -34.94 -0.22
N SER A 209 -4.86 -35.27 -0.16
CA SER A 209 -5.52 -35.96 0.94
C SER A 209 -4.87 -37.34 1.17
N GLY A 210 -4.52 -37.64 2.42
CA GLY A 210 -4.25 -38.98 2.92
C GLY A 210 -4.54 -39.03 4.41
N ASN A 211 -5.63 -39.70 4.79
CA ASN A 211 -6.12 -39.84 6.18
C ASN A 211 -5.39 -41.03 6.90
N PRO A 212 -5.62 -41.34 8.19
CA PRO A 212 -4.56 -41.59 9.18
C PRO A 212 -4.41 -43.07 9.60
N ALA A 213 -3.24 -43.44 10.13
CA ALA A 213 -3.07 -44.59 11.03
C ALA A 213 -1.79 -44.44 11.89
N ASP A 214 -1.94 -44.76 13.17
CA ASP A 214 -1.04 -44.69 14.33
C ASP A 214 -0.27 -46.03 14.54
N PRO A 215 0.50 -46.27 15.64
CA PRO A 215 1.85 -45.84 16.05
C PRO A 215 2.91 -46.97 16.04
N SER A 216 4.10 -46.69 16.61
CA SER A 216 5.31 -47.54 16.86
C SER A 216 6.27 -47.59 15.67
N ASP A 217 7.58 -47.34 15.78
CA ASP A 217 8.55 -47.73 16.81
C ASP A 217 9.78 -46.79 16.84
N THR A 218 10.66 -47.04 17.79
CA THR A 218 11.63 -46.17 18.45
C THR A 218 13.05 -46.17 17.85
N SER A 219 13.84 -45.15 18.27
CA SER A 219 15.32 -45.05 18.32
C SER A 219 16.12 -44.28 17.22
N LYS A 220 16.24 -42.94 17.41
CA LYS A 220 17.45 -42.09 17.66
C LYS A 220 18.73 -42.21 16.78
N PRO A 221 19.65 -41.21 16.79
CA PRO A 221 19.61 -39.84 16.23
C PRO A 221 20.79 -39.55 15.24
N SER A 222 20.69 -38.50 14.42
CA SER A 222 21.87 -37.69 14.03
C SER A 222 21.46 -36.41 13.29
N GLY A 223 22.18 -35.31 13.54
CA GLY A 223 22.11 -34.08 12.74
C GLY A 223 21.70 -32.85 13.55
N GLY A 224 22.69 -32.03 13.92
CA GLY A 224 22.56 -30.95 14.89
C GLY A 224 21.56 -29.85 14.53
N VAL A 225 20.74 -29.50 15.52
CA VAL A 225 19.97 -28.26 15.54
C VAL A 225 20.92 -27.14 15.95
N ALA A 226 21.31 -26.30 14.98
CA ALA A 226 21.88 -24.99 15.28
C ALA A 226 20.72 -24.04 15.59
N VAL A 227 20.35 -23.93 16.86
CA VAL A 227 19.50 -22.83 17.34
C VAL A 227 20.36 -21.57 17.31
N ARG A 228 20.30 -20.81 16.21
CA ARG A 228 20.67 -19.39 16.25
C ARG A 228 19.46 -18.60 16.72
N ALA A 229 19.35 -18.49 18.04
CA ALA A 229 18.62 -17.40 18.67
C ALA A 229 19.45 -16.13 18.43
N GLU A 230 19.14 -15.40 17.36
CA GLU A 230 19.69 -14.07 17.14
C GLU A 230 18.52 -13.08 17.07
N TYR A 231 18.52 -12.21 18.07
CA TYR A 231 17.63 -11.08 18.27
C TYR A 231 17.61 -10.21 17.00
N MET A 232 16.54 -10.26 16.22
CA MET A 232 16.28 -9.24 15.21
C MET A 232 15.43 -8.14 15.85
N THR A 233 16.14 -7.16 16.42
CA THR A 233 15.59 -5.85 16.72
C THR A 233 14.89 -5.31 15.48
N ALA A 234 13.62 -4.93 15.63
CA ALA A 234 12.81 -4.32 14.59
C ALA A 234 13.48 -3.04 14.08
N LEU A 235 14.16 -3.15 12.94
CA LEU A 235 14.79 -2.03 12.24
C LEU A 235 14.33 -1.98 10.77
N PHE A 236 13.05 -2.24 10.51
CA PHE A 236 12.50 -2.18 9.15
C PHE A 236 11.63 -0.95 8.86
N GLY A 237 11.25 -0.19 9.90
CA GLY A 237 10.57 1.10 9.72
C GLY A 237 11.43 2.19 9.06
N LEU A 238 12.76 2.03 9.01
CA LEU A 238 13.68 2.99 8.37
C LEU A 238 13.91 2.70 6.88
N ILE A 239 13.80 1.44 6.43
CA ILE A 239 14.10 1.07 5.03
C ILE A 239 12.90 1.38 4.12
N ALA A 240 11.67 1.19 4.61
CA ALA A 240 10.46 1.58 3.88
C ALA A 240 10.43 3.10 3.59
N VAL A 241 10.89 3.92 4.55
CA VAL A 241 11.01 5.37 4.39
C VAL A 241 12.18 5.74 3.47
N ALA A 242 13.32 5.05 3.52
CA ALA A 242 14.44 5.31 2.61
C ALA A 242 14.09 5.06 1.12
N ALA A 243 13.23 4.08 0.82
CA ALA A 243 12.72 3.87 -0.53
C ALA A 243 11.81 5.01 -1.02
N PHE A 244 11.13 5.71 -0.10
CA PHE A 244 10.31 6.87 -0.42
C PHE A 244 11.10 8.19 -0.37
N GLU A 245 12.10 8.34 0.50
CA GLU A 245 12.99 9.52 0.55
C GLU A 245 13.86 9.65 -0.70
N VAL A 246 14.31 8.54 -1.28
CA VAL A 246 14.98 8.55 -2.60
C VAL A 246 14.00 8.83 -3.75
N LEU A 247 12.69 8.74 -3.50
CA LEU A 247 11.61 8.88 -4.49
C LEU A 247 11.01 10.30 -4.55
N VAL A 248 11.17 11.08 -3.47
CA VAL A 248 10.64 12.45 -3.30
C VAL A 248 11.66 13.54 -3.66
N MET A 249 12.94 13.17 -3.87
CA MET A 249 13.96 14.02 -4.50
C MET A 249 13.97 13.85 -6.03
#